data_AF-S2XNL5-F1
#
_entry.id   AF-S2XNL5-F1
#
_cell.length_a   1.000
_cell.length_b   1.000
_cell.length_c   1.000
_cell.angle_alpha   90.00
_cell.angle_beta   90.00
_cell.angle_gamma   90.00
#
_symmetry.space_group_name_H-M   'P 1'
#
loop_
_entity.id
_entity.type
_entity.pdbx_description
1 polymer ?
#
loop_
_entity_poly.entity_id
_entity_poly.type
_entity_poly.pdbx_seq_one_letter_code
_entity_poly.pdbx_strand_id
1 'polypeptide(L)'
;MGNVELKESYGSYEIPREIHQLFQLEEEFAEKGLSLSQIGFQPFNQFDPYAITPPDLIAFASTGGDGIHFGFLTDFHSLSDLTEAPIVCVTPTNDPPIRYMARNIREFLDLAFSVPYVEMLETIWSYENEQQAQELAKEFGKDAPRKWKKDRERILTRCREVFGTKKVDVVSYLHEVKKERAESIHMATLDGLGVTDQNSETTSKASFTFSEERKCDEKEMKRMRLFLSQANELEKLAFIRDANYWYIVTSGYDEAVWELIQELLTSMGLHDEAEHVAERC
;
A
#
# COMPACT_ATOMS: atom_id res chain seq x y z
N MET A 1 0.85 7.93 -24.87
CA MET A 1 0.47 6.63 -24.28
C MET A 1 -0.21 6.99 -22.98
N GLY A 2 -1.54 6.98 -22.94
CA GLY A 2 -2.29 7.71 -21.94
C GLY A 2 -3.74 7.25 -21.87
N ASN A 3 -4.27 7.20 -20.65
CA ASN A 3 -5.59 6.74 -20.21
C ASN A 3 -5.90 5.23 -20.27
N VAL A 4 -5.50 4.48 -21.30
CA VAL A 4 -5.86 3.04 -21.38
C VAL A 4 -5.09 2.21 -20.36
N GLU A 5 -3.76 2.30 -20.38
CA GLU A 5 -2.87 1.59 -19.43
C GLU A 5 -3.17 1.99 -17.98
N LEU A 6 -3.48 3.27 -17.73
CA LEU A 6 -3.84 3.75 -16.41
C LEU A 6 -5.16 3.14 -15.91
N LYS A 7 -6.12 2.83 -16.80
CA LYS A 7 -7.39 2.20 -16.39
C LYS A 7 -7.20 0.73 -16.04
N GLU A 8 -6.30 0.03 -16.73
CA GLU A 8 -6.00 -1.38 -16.45
C GLU A 8 -5.47 -1.55 -15.02
N SER A 9 -4.53 -0.72 -14.57
CA SER A 9 -3.96 -0.83 -13.20
C SER A 9 -4.93 -0.53 -12.05
N TYR A 10 -6.13 -0.01 -12.33
CA TYR A 10 -7.15 0.30 -11.32
C TYR A 10 -8.36 -0.64 -11.40
N GLY A 11 -8.34 -1.61 -12.33
CA GLY A 11 -9.41 -2.58 -12.52
C GLY A 11 -10.79 -1.93 -12.65
N SER A 12 -11.74 -2.41 -11.85
CA SER A 12 -13.12 -1.90 -11.87
C SER A 12 -13.29 -0.49 -11.30
N TYR A 13 -12.31 0.05 -10.57
CA TYR A 13 -12.43 1.32 -9.86
C TYR A 13 -12.36 2.55 -10.75
N GLU A 14 -13.12 3.58 -10.39
CA GLU A 14 -12.92 4.93 -10.92
C GLU A 14 -11.60 5.50 -10.39
N ILE A 15 -10.79 6.06 -11.29
CA ILE A 15 -9.48 6.62 -10.92
C ILE A 15 -9.72 7.95 -10.20
N PRO A 16 -9.20 8.15 -8.97
CA PRO A 16 -9.35 9.41 -8.25
C PRO A 16 -8.81 10.59 -9.05
N ARG A 17 -9.50 11.75 -8.97
CA ARG A 17 -9.04 12.99 -9.60
C ARG A 17 -7.61 13.34 -9.18
N GLU A 18 -7.27 13.07 -7.92
CA GLU A 18 -5.96 13.31 -7.34
C GLU A 18 -4.86 12.61 -8.14
N ILE A 19 -5.10 11.38 -8.61
CA ILE A 19 -4.15 10.62 -9.45
C ILE A 19 -3.95 11.31 -10.79
N HIS A 20 -5.03 11.70 -11.47
CA HIS A 20 -4.92 12.45 -12.73
C HIS A 20 -4.14 13.76 -12.55
N GLN A 21 -4.32 14.45 -11.42
CA GLN A 21 -3.57 15.67 -11.11
C GLN A 21 -2.08 15.40 -10.85
N LEU A 22 -1.71 14.24 -10.30
CA LEU A 22 -0.29 13.85 -10.14
C LEU A 22 0.39 13.70 -11.51
N PHE A 23 -0.25 13.03 -12.46
CA PHE A 23 0.30 12.92 -13.82
C PHE A 23 0.40 14.27 -14.53
N GLN A 24 -0.62 15.12 -14.41
CA GLN A 24 -0.58 16.47 -14.97
C GLN A 24 0.56 17.31 -14.35
N LEU A 25 0.81 17.16 -13.06
CA LEU A 25 1.93 17.83 -12.39
C LEU A 25 3.29 17.31 -12.89
N GLU A 26 3.44 15.99 -13.07
CA GLU A 26 4.67 15.42 -13.61
C GLU A 26 4.97 15.96 -15.02
N GLU A 27 3.95 16.04 -15.89
CA GLU A 27 4.07 16.66 -17.21
C GLU A 27 4.45 18.16 -17.11
N GLU A 28 3.78 18.93 -16.24
CA GLU A 28 4.07 20.34 -15.99
C GLU A 28 5.51 20.56 -15.48
N PHE A 29 6.01 19.65 -14.64
CA PHE A 29 7.36 19.70 -14.10
C PHE A 29 8.40 19.32 -15.13
N ALA A 30 8.14 18.32 -15.97
CA ALA A 30 9.04 17.88 -17.03
C ALA A 30 9.40 19.02 -17.99
N GLU A 31 8.42 19.86 -18.37
CA GLU A 31 8.63 21.06 -19.20
C GLU A 31 9.62 22.07 -18.58
N LYS A 32 9.78 22.04 -17.25
CA LYS A 32 10.63 22.93 -16.46
C LYS A 32 11.94 22.27 -16.03
N GLY A 33 12.21 21.03 -16.48
CA GLY A 33 13.34 20.22 -16.05
C GLY A 33 13.27 19.82 -14.56
N LEU A 34 12.05 19.64 -14.06
CA LEU A 34 11.73 19.17 -12.71
C LEU A 34 11.01 17.80 -12.78
N SER A 35 10.92 17.09 -11.66
CA SER A 35 10.14 15.85 -11.55
C SER A 35 9.72 15.61 -10.10
N LEU A 36 8.56 15.00 -9.88
CA LEU A 36 8.11 14.56 -8.55
C LEU A 36 9.04 13.49 -7.95
N SER A 37 9.81 12.76 -8.77
CA SER A 37 10.89 11.88 -8.28
C SER A 37 11.93 12.61 -7.43
N GLN A 38 12.11 13.93 -7.63
CA GLN A 38 13.03 14.73 -6.82
C GLN A 38 12.58 14.91 -5.36
N ILE A 39 11.33 14.59 -5.05
CA ILE A 39 10.78 14.52 -3.70
C ILE A 39 10.48 13.06 -3.27
N GLY A 40 10.96 12.07 -4.03
CA GLY A 40 10.73 10.66 -3.75
C GLY A 40 9.26 10.25 -3.89
N PHE A 41 8.54 10.81 -4.87
CA PHE A 41 7.12 10.50 -5.09
C PHE A 41 6.76 10.49 -6.57
N GLN A 42 6.93 9.35 -7.23
CA GLN A 42 6.74 9.22 -8.67
C GLN A 42 5.45 8.43 -8.97
N PRO A 43 4.43 9.05 -9.59
CA PRO A 43 3.28 8.30 -10.09
C PRO A 43 3.70 7.40 -11.26
N PHE A 44 3.04 6.26 -11.44
CA PHE A 44 3.32 5.31 -12.53
C PHE A 44 2.03 4.82 -13.18
N ASN A 45 2.09 4.51 -14.48
CA ASN A 45 0.96 3.94 -15.23
C ASN A 45 0.90 2.42 -15.18
N GLN A 46 2.03 1.78 -14.86
CA GLN A 46 2.19 0.34 -14.75
C GLN A 46 3.16 0.06 -13.61
N PHE A 47 2.87 -0.97 -12.84
CA PHE A 47 3.68 -1.39 -11.72
C PHE A 47 3.62 -2.90 -11.61
N ASP A 48 4.78 -3.52 -11.53
CA ASP A 48 4.91 -4.94 -11.25
C ASP A 48 5.07 -5.08 -9.72
N PRO A 49 4.01 -5.47 -8.99
CA PRO A 49 4.07 -5.54 -7.54
C PRO A 49 5.01 -6.66 -7.09
N TYR A 50 5.78 -6.37 -6.04
CA TYR A 50 6.53 -7.40 -5.34
C TYR A 50 5.55 -8.41 -4.72
N ALA A 51 5.95 -9.68 -4.58
CA ALA A 51 5.09 -10.71 -3.99
C ALA A 51 4.52 -10.35 -2.61
N ILE A 52 5.24 -9.51 -1.84
CA ILE A 52 4.81 -9.04 -0.51
C ILE A 52 3.69 -7.99 -0.56
N THR A 53 3.44 -7.36 -1.72
CA THR A 53 2.35 -6.39 -1.88
C THR A 53 1.01 -7.09 -1.64
N PRO A 54 0.12 -6.57 -0.77
CA PRO A 54 -1.17 -7.20 -0.52
C PRO A 54 -2.00 -7.34 -1.82
N PRO A 55 -2.76 -8.45 -2.00
CA PRO A 55 -3.59 -8.66 -3.20
C PRO A 55 -4.64 -7.57 -3.42
N ASP A 56 -5.14 -6.98 -2.34
CA ASP A 56 -6.18 -5.96 -2.31
C ASP A 56 -5.62 -4.53 -2.29
N LEU A 57 -4.35 -4.37 -2.68
CA LEU A 57 -3.68 -3.07 -2.80
C LEU A 57 -3.55 -2.64 -4.26
N ILE A 58 -4.09 -1.47 -4.59
CA ILE A 58 -3.91 -0.83 -5.90
C ILE A 58 -2.80 0.22 -5.78
N ALA A 59 -1.60 -0.10 -6.26
CA ALA A 59 -0.46 0.78 -6.18
C ALA A 59 -0.60 1.97 -7.16
N PHE A 60 -0.17 3.18 -6.76
CA PHE A 60 -0.30 4.39 -7.60
C PHE A 60 0.96 5.27 -7.67
N ALA A 61 1.89 5.11 -6.73
CA ALA A 61 3.14 5.86 -6.74
C ALA A 61 4.27 5.09 -6.06
N SER A 62 5.51 5.35 -6.48
CA SER A 62 6.72 4.80 -5.88
C SER A 62 7.64 5.90 -5.41
N THR A 63 8.66 5.56 -4.61
CA THR A 63 9.73 6.51 -4.29
C THR A 63 10.85 6.52 -5.33
N GLY A 64 10.83 5.57 -6.27
CA GLY A 64 11.89 5.36 -7.28
C GLY A 64 13.10 4.55 -6.76
N GLY A 65 13.12 4.15 -5.49
CA GLY A 65 14.18 3.37 -4.86
C GLY A 65 13.64 2.24 -3.99
N ASP A 66 14.43 1.17 -3.84
CA ASP A 66 14.20 0.04 -2.93
C ASP A 66 12.83 -0.66 -3.03
N GLY A 67 12.14 -0.46 -4.15
CA GLY A 67 10.80 -1.00 -4.39
C GLY A 67 9.71 -0.39 -3.51
N ILE A 68 9.97 0.75 -2.85
CA ILE A 68 8.99 1.38 -1.95
C ILE A 68 7.86 1.99 -2.78
N HIS A 69 6.63 1.65 -2.41
CA HIS A 69 5.44 2.13 -3.11
C HIS A 69 4.26 2.36 -2.18
N PHE A 70 3.32 3.18 -2.66
CA PHE A 70 2.07 3.53 -2.00
C PHE A 70 0.90 3.03 -2.82
N GLY A 71 -0.13 2.55 -2.14
CA GLY A 71 -1.33 2.04 -2.78
C GLY A 71 -2.61 2.27 -1.97
N PHE A 72 -3.73 2.19 -2.66
CA PHE A 72 -5.06 2.18 -2.07
C PHE A 72 -5.38 0.79 -1.54
N LEU A 73 -5.70 0.69 -0.26
CA LEU A 73 -6.19 -0.53 0.36
C LEU A 73 -7.69 -0.63 0.11
N THR A 74 -8.09 -1.56 -0.73
CA THR A 74 -9.50 -1.74 -1.11
C THR A 74 -10.30 -2.51 -0.05
N ASP A 75 -9.60 -3.18 0.87
CA ASP A 75 -10.19 -4.11 1.83
C ASP A 75 -11.12 -5.10 1.10
N PHE A 76 -10.61 -5.70 0.01
CA PHE A 76 -11.30 -6.68 -0.86
C PHE A 76 -12.68 -6.20 -1.37
N HIS A 77 -12.69 -5.08 -2.08
CA HIS A 77 -13.90 -4.38 -2.56
C HIS A 77 -14.92 -3.95 -1.50
N SER A 78 -14.59 -3.97 -0.21
CA SER A 78 -15.49 -3.40 0.81
C SER A 78 -15.70 -1.89 0.64
N LEU A 79 -14.75 -1.21 -0.01
CA LEU A 79 -14.87 0.17 -0.48
C LEU A 79 -15.02 0.19 -2.00
N SER A 80 -16.00 0.96 -2.48
CA SER A 80 -16.27 1.17 -3.92
C SER A 80 -15.67 2.47 -4.47
N ASP A 81 -15.27 3.39 -3.59
CA ASP A 81 -14.68 4.67 -3.95
C ASP A 81 -13.25 4.77 -3.42
N LEU A 82 -12.28 4.83 -4.33
CA LEU A 82 -10.86 4.95 -3.97
C LEU A 82 -10.52 6.29 -3.34
N THR A 83 -11.36 7.34 -3.46
CA THR A 83 -11.10 8.58 -2.73
C THR A 83 -11.23 8.42 -1.23
N GLU A 84 -11.92 7.37 -0.76
CA GLU A 84 -12.11 7.04 0.65
C GLU A 84 -11.25 5.85 1.09
N ALA A 85 -10.52 5.20 0.17
CA ALA A 85 -9.70 4.04 0.47
C ALA A 85 -8.43 4.43 1.25
N PRO A 86 -8.08 3.70 2.32
CA PRO A 86 -6.85 3.95 3.06
C PRO A 86 -5.60 3.83 2.18
N ILE A 87 -4.57 4.58 2.54
CA ILE A 87 -3.27 4.49 1.87
C ILE A 87 -2.32 3.65 2.70
N VAL A 88 -1.67 2.69 2.04
CA VAL A 88 -0.64 1.82 2.61
C VAL A 88 0.68 2.08 1.91
N CYS A 89 1.78 2.04 2.67
CA CYS A 89 3.13 1.99 2.15
C CYS A 89 3.70 0.58 2.28
N VAL A 90 4.29 0.09 1.20
CA VAL A 90 5.00 -1.19 1.14
C VAL A 90 6.48 -0.90 0.93
N THR A 91 7.32 -1.47 1.79
CA THR A 91 8.77 -1.37 1.78
C THR A 91 9.34 -2.80 1.80
N PRO A 92 9.55 -3.44 0.64
CA PRO A 92 9.87 -4.87 0.56
C PRO A 92 11.12 -5.29 1.34
N THR A 93 12.06 -4.38 1.56
CA THR A 93 13.33 -4.64 2.25
C THR A 93 13.28 -4.44 3.77
N ASN A 94 12.20 -3.90 4.31
CA ASN A 94 12.10 -3.57 5.74
C ASN A 94 11.21 -4.59 6.48
N ASP A 95 11.39 -4.69 7.80
CA ASP A 95 10.56 -5.50 8.70
C ASP A 95 10.01 -4.61 9.83
N PRO A 96 8.68 -4.42 9.94
CA PRO A 96 7.65 -4.94 9.04
C PRO A 96 7.70 -4.27 7.65
N PRO A 97 7.33 -4.99 6.57
CA PRO A 97 7.36 -4.46 5.20
C PRO A 97 6.15 -3.59 4.87
N ILE A 98 5.06 -3.66 5.64
CA ILE A 98 3.77 -3.04 5.30
C ILE A 98 3.37 -2.06 6.40
N ARG A 99 2.87 -0.88 6.00
CA ARG A 99 2.57 0.24 6.90
C ARG A 99 1.27 0.93 6.49
N TYR A 100 0.30 1.00 7.39
CA TYR A 100 -0.90 1.82 7.22
C TYR A 100 -0.54 3.31 7.38
N MET A 101 -0.76 4.11 6.34
CA MET A 101 -0.27 5.50 6.26
C MET A 101 -1.35 6.56 6.44
N ALA A 102 -2.52 6.39 5.83
CA ALA A 102 -3.57 7.41 5.87
C ALA A 102 -4.96 6.83 5.67
N ARG A 103 -5.98 7.58 6.08
CA ARG A 103 -7.40 7.21 5.88
C ARG A 103 -7.85 7.31 4.43
N ASN A 104 -7.25 8.19 3.64
CA ASN A 104 -7.59 8.43 2.25
C ASN A 104 -6.45 9.16 1.51
N ILE A 105 -6.59 9.30 0.19
CA ILE A 105 -5.60 9.97 -0.66
C ILE A 105 -5.37 11.44 -0.29
N ARG A 106 -6.40 12.17 0.14
CA ARG A 106 -6.23 13.59 0.48
C ARG A 106 -5.37 13.78 1.73
N GLU A 107 -5.65 13.01 2.77
CA GLU A 107 -4.86 13.05 3.99
C GLU A 107 -3.45 12.49 3.77
N PHE A 108 -3.29 11.50 2.88
CA PHE A 108 -1.96 11.07 2.45
C PHE A 108 -1.18 12.19 1.76
N LEU A 109 -1.80 12.99 0.88
CA LEU A 109 -1.13 14.12 0.24
C LEU A 109 -0.78 15.24 1.24
N ASP A 110 -1.60 15.44 2.29
CA ASP A 110 -1.25 16.32 3.42
C ASP A 110 0.05 15.83 4.11
N LEU A 111 0.18 14.52 4.36
CA LEU A 111 1.40 13.92 4.91
C LEU A 111 2.59 14.04 3.96
N ALA A 112 2.43 13.57 2.72
CA ALA A 112 3.48 13.49 1.71
C ALA A 112 4.11 14.88 1.46
N PHE A 113 3.30 15.93 1.42
CA PHE A 113 3.78 17.30 1.18
C PHE A 113 4.11 18.09 2.46
N SER A 114 4.05 17.44 3.63
CA SER A 114 4.54 17.95 4.91
C SER A 114 6.01 17.59 5.17
N VAL A 115 6.54 16.58 4.48
CA VAL A 115 7.94 16.14 4.54
C VAL A 115 8.74 16.60 3.30
N PRO A 116 10.07 16.74 3.39
CA PRO A 116 10.87 17.11 2.22
C PRO A 116 11.00 15.98 1.20
N TYR A 117 10.98 14.72 1.64
CA TYR A 117 11.01 13.54 0.79
C TYR A 117 9.95 12.56 1.27
N VAL A 118 9.09 12.10 0.37
CA VAL A 118 7.95 11.24 0.70
C VAL A 118 8.42 9.85 1.17
N GLU A 119 9.57 9.38 0.68
CA GLU A 119 10.22 8.15 1.14
C GLU A 119 10.47 8.14 2.66
N MET A 120 10.70 9.30 3.29
CA MET A 120 10.92 9.38 4.74
C MET A 120 9.71 8.91 5.56
N LEU A 121 8.50 8.92 4.98
CA LEU A 121 7.30 8.47 5.68
C LEU A 121 7.43 7.02 6.14
N GLU A 122 8.16 6.16 5.41
CA GLU A 122 8.37 4.76 5.82
C GLU A 122 9.11 4.67 7.16
N THR A 123 10.14 5.51 7.35
CA THR A 123 10.93 5.52 8.57
C THR A 123 10.17 6.21 9.70
N ILE A 124 9.56 7.37 9.40
CA ILE A 124 8.81 8.19 10.36
C ILE A 124 7.64 7.43 10.96
N TRP A 125 7.06 6.47 10.23
CA TRP A 125 5.98 5.62 10.69
C TRP A 125 6.24 4.93 12.05
N SER A 126 7.51 4.66 12.37
CA SER A 126 7.95 4.04 13.63
C SER A 126 8.40 5.03 14.72
N TYR A 127 8.43 6.33 14.44
CA TYR A 127 8.93 7.33 15.38
C TYR A 127 7.92 7.64 16.48
N GLU A 128 8.44 8.00 17.65
CA GLU A 128 7.61 8.33 18.81
C GLU A 128 7.27 9.83 18.88
N ASN A 129 8.11 10.69 18.29
CA ASN A 129 7.89 12.13 18.30
C ASN A 129 8.45 12.86 17.08
N GLU A 130 7.93 14.07 16.86
CA GLU A 130 8.25 14.93 15.71
C GLU A 130 9.72 15.40 15.68
N GLN A 131 10.44 15.39 16.81
CA GLN A 131 11.85 15.75 16.82
C GLN A 131 12.68 14.74 16.00
N GLN A 132 12.37 13.44 16.11
CA GLN A 132 13.03 12.39 15.31
C GLN A 132 12.78 12.62 13.81
N ALA A 133 11.55 12.97 13.41
CA ALA A 133 11.21 13.29 12.03
C ALA A 133 11.99 14.51 11.51
N GLN A 134 12.15 15.54 12.34
CA GLN A 134 12.94 16.72 12.00
C GLN A 134 14.44 16.44 11.89
N GLU A 135 14.98 15.53 12.71
CA GLU A 135 16.38 15.09 12.64
C GLU A 135 16.64 14.31 11.35
N LEU A 136 15.76 13.37 11.00
CA LEU A 136 15.80 12.65 9.73
C LEU A 136 15.78 13.61 8.53
N ALA A 137 14.87 14.60 8.56
CA ALA A 137 14.76 15.61 7.51
C ALA A 137 16.05 16.43 7.31
N LYS A 138 16.75 16.74 8.42
CA LYS A 138 18.04 17.44 8.39
C LYS A 138 19.13 16.54 7.81
N GLU A 139 19.14 15.26 8.15
CA GLU A 139 20.10 14.28 7.65
C GLU A 139 19.96 14.08 6.13
N PHE A 140 18.76 13.76 5.65
CA PHE A 140 18.43 13.67 4.22
C PHE A 140 18.78 14.94 3.43
N GLY A 141 18.64 16.10 4.08
CA GLY A 141 18.92 17.40 3.48
C GLY A 141 20.35 17.89 3.62
N LYS A 142 21.24 17.21 4.36
CA LYS A 142 22.53 17.76 4.80
C LYS A 142 23.42 18.10 3.61
N ASP A 143 23.62 17.14 2.72
CA ASP A 143 24.55 17.24 1.59
C ASP A 143 23.87 17.59 0.26
N ALA A 144 22.54 17.80 0.28
CA ALA A 144 21.79 18.14 -0.92
C ALA A 144 22.24 19.49 -1.52
N PRO A 145 22.57 19.56 -2.82
CA PRO A 145 22.97 20.78 -3.49
C PRO A 145 21.94 21.91 -3.37
N ARG A 146 22.38 23.17 -3.37
CA ARG A 146 21.47 24.34 -3.28
C ARG A 146 20.41 24.36 -4.38
N LYS A 147 20.75 23.94 -5.60
CA LYS A 147 19.79 23.81 -6.71
C LYS A 147 18.69 22.81 -6.36
N TRP A 148 19.08 21.62 -5.88
CA TRP A 148 18.13 20.57 -5.47
C TRP A 148 17.17 21.05 -4.39
N LYS A 149 17.68 21.71 -3.35
CA LYS A 149 16.83 22.28 -2.28
C LYS A 149 15.81 23.29 -2.81
N LYS A 150 16.20 24.14 -3.79
CA LYS A 150 15.28 25.10 -4.42
C LYS A 150 14.25 24.42 -5.32
N ASP A 151 14.68 23.44 -6.11
CA ASP A 151 13.80 22.69 -7.02
C ASP A 151 12.74 21.93 -6.21
N ARG A 152 13.15 21.25 -5.14
CA ARG A 152 12.24 20.61 -4.18
C ARG A 152 11.23 21.58 -3.57
N GLU A 153 11.66 22.74 -3.09
CA GLU A 153 10.73 23.73 -2.52
C GLU A 153 9.70 24.22 -3.54
N ARG A 154 10.11 24.39 -4.80
CA ARG A 154 9.21 24.75 -5.91
C ARG A 154 8.21 23.64 -6.18
N ILE A 155 8.65 22.39 -6.22
CA ILE A 155 7.79 21.22 -6.42
C ILE A 155 6.75 21.14 -5.29
N LEU A 156 7.20 21.10 -4.03
CA LEU A 156 6.31 20.99 -2.88
C LEU A 156 5.33 22.16 -2.80
N THR A 157 5.77 23.39 -3.09
CA THR A 157 4.87 24.56 -3.11
C THR A 157 3.79 24.39 -4.17
N ARG A 158 4.17 23.98 -5.39
CA ARG A 158 3.21 23.77 -6.47
C ARG A 158 2.24 22.61 -6.18
N CYS A 159 2.72 21.52 -5.60
CA CYS A 159 1.85 20.42 -5.16
C CYS A 159 0.83 20.90 -4.12
N ARG A 160 1.28 21.64 -3.09
CA ARG A 160 0.38 22.21 -2.07
C ARG A 160 -0.68 23.13 -2.67
N GLU A 161 -0.32 23.93 -3.67
CA GLU A 161 -1.28 24.80 -4.38
C GLU A 161 -2.33 24.01 -5.18
N VAL A 162 -1.90 22.96 -5.90
CA VAL A 162 -2.79 22.17 -6.77
C VAL A 162 -3.77 21.31 -5.96
N PHE A 163 -3.29 20.71 -4.88
CA PHE A 163 -4.09 19.82 -4.03
C PHE A 163 -4.74 20.53 -2.84
N GLY A 164 -4.35 21.79 -2.56
CA GLY A 164 -4.85 22.54 -1.41
C GLY A 164 -4.44 21.93 -0.07
N THR A 165 -3.28 21.25 -0.03
CA THR A 165 -2.87 20.50 1.16
C THR A 165 -2.44 21.40 2.31
N LYS A 166 -2.59 20.86 3.52
CA LYS A 166 -2.21 21.50 4.77
C LYS A 166 -1.00 20.81 5.35
N LYS A 167 -0.18 21.58 6.05
CA LYS A 167 0.93 21.01 6.80
C LYS A 167 0.39 20.33 8.06
N VAL A 168 0.79 19.08 8.29
CA VAL A 168 0.39 18.28 9.45
C VAL A 168 1.59 17.94 10.33
N ASP A 169 1.33 17.63 11.60
CA ASP A 169 2.28 16.95 12.48
C ASP A 169 2.29 15.48 12.10
N VAL A 170 3.35 15.05 11.43
CA VAL A 170 3.38 13.76 10.73
C VAL A 170 3.35 12.61 11.73
N VAL A 171 4.14 12.69 12.79
CA VAL A 171 4.20 11.62 13.79
C VAL A 171 2.89 11.48 14.56
N SER A 172 2.28 12.59 14.98
CA SER A 172 1.01 12.56 15.69
C SER A 172 -0.11 11.99 14.82
N TYR A 173 -0.17 12.41 13.56
CA TYR A 173 -1.15 11.88 12.60
C TYR A 173 -0.97 10.36 12.40
N LEU A 174 0.27 9.90 12.18
CA LEU A 174 0.53 8.47 11.98
C LEU A 174 0.14 7.64 13.21
N HIS A 175 0.35 8.14 14.43
CA HIS A 175 -0.14 7.48 15.63
C HIS A 175 -1.66 7.37 15.69
N GLU A 176 -2.36 8.45 15.35
CA GLU A 176 -3.82 8.49 15.33
C GLU A 176 -4.39 7.45 14.37
N VAL A 177 -3.96 7.47 13.10
CA VAL A 177 -4.52 6.59 12.07
C VAL A 177 -4.17 5.12 12.30
N LYS A 178 -2.98 4.82 12.84
CA LYS A 178 -2.62 3.44 13.27
C LYS A 178 -3.56 2.93 14.34
N LYS A 179 -3.87 3.77 15.34
CA LYS A 179 -4.77 3.42 16.43
C LYS A 179 -6.19 3.20 15.92
N GLU A 180 -6.71 4.12 15.11
CA GLU A 180 -8.05 4.00 14.53
C GLU A 180 -8.19 2.75 13.67
N ARG A 181 -7.16 2.46 12.85
CA ARG A 181 -7.17 1.23 12.06
C ARG A 181 -7.23 0.00 12.96
N ALA A 182 -6.39 -0.06 14.00
CA ALA A 182 -6.40 -1.16 14.96
C ALA A 182 -7.76 -1.36 15.65
N GLU A 183 -8.51 -0.28 15.91
CA GLU A 183 -9.85 -0.31 16.50
C GLU A 183 -10.94 -0.74 15.50
N SER A 184 -10.72 -0.57 14.20
CA SER A 184 -11.67 -0.92 13.12
C SER A 184 -11.56 -2.37 12.62
N ILE A 185 -10.42 -3.02 12.87
CA ILE A 185 -10.14 -4.37 12.38
C ILE A 185 -11.02 -5.39 13.11
N HIS A 186 -11.68 -6.25 12.34
CA HIS A 186 -12.47 -7.38 12.86
C HIS A 186 -11.62 -8.65 13.00
N MET A 187 -10.62 -8.81 12.13
CA MET A 187 -9.67 -9.93 12.19
C MET A 187 -8.25 -9.45 11.93
N ALA A 188 -7.35 -9.62 12.90
CA ALA A 188 -5.95 -9.29 12.74
C ALA A 188 -5.26 -10.23 11.73
N THR A 189 -4.30 -9.67 10.98
CA THR A 189 -3.46 -10.37 10.00
C THR A 189 -1.98 -10.14 10.31
N LEU A 190 -1.11 -11.01 9.81
CA LEU A 190 0.34 -11.00 10.02
C LEU A 190 1.02 -9.77 9.43
N ASP A 191 0.46 -9.19 8.37
CA ASP A 191 0.93 -7.94 7.76
C ASP A 191 0.55 -6.68 8.56
N GLY A 192 -0.23 -6.82 9.63
CA GLY A 192 -0.68 -5.73 10.49
C GLY A 192 -1.79 -4.84 9.92
N LEU A 193 -2.31 -5.12 8.71
CA LEU A 193 -3.38 -4.33 8.10
C LEU A 193 -4.77 -4.73 8.61
N GLY A 194 -4.97 -6.01 8.91
CA GLY A 194 -6.22 -6.62 9.38
C GLY A 194 -7.40 -6.51 8.41
N VAL A 195 -8.35 -7.43 8.50
CA VAL A 195 -9.55 -7.40 7.67
C VAL A 195 -10.66 -6.63 8.40
N THR A 196 -11.29 -5.72 7.68
CA THR A 196 -12.50 -5.00 8.11
C THR A 196 -13.73 -5.74 7.59
N ASP A 197 -14.80 -5.78 8.39
CA ASP A 197 -16.10 -6.31 7.95
C ASP A 197 -17.14 -5.21 8.15
N GLN A 198 -17.89 -4.87 7.10
CA GLN A 198 -19.01 -3.93 7.22
C GLN A 198 -20.30 -4.64 7.68
N ASN A 199 -20.36 -5.98 7.57
CA ASN A 199 -21.51 -6.81 7.90
C ASN A 199 -21.26 -7.55 9.23
N SER A 200 -21.29 -6.77 10.32
CA SER A 200 -20.89 -7.07 11.71
C SER A 200 -21.55 -8.25 12.44
N GLU A 201 -22.24 -9.17 11.76
CA GLU A 201 -22.87 -10.33 12.40
C GLU A 201 -21.97 -11.58 12.42
N THR A 202 -20.89 -11.61 11.64
CA THR A 202 -20.00 -12.76 11.58
C THR A 202 -18.98 -12.72 12.71
N THR A 203 -19.20 -13.55 13.73
CA THR A 203 -18.17 -13.80 14.75
C THR A 203 -17.09 -14.70 14.17
N SER A 204 -15.86 -14.19 14.11
CA SER A 204 -14.66 -14.97 13.78
C SER A 204 -14.50 -16.14 14.75
N LYS A 205 -14.10 -17.31 14.23
CA LYS A 205 -14.00 -18.56 15.00
C LYS A 205 -12.57 -19.10 15.07
N ALA A 206 -11.70 -18.85 14.09
CA ALA A 206 -10.29 -19.25 14.14
C ALA A 206 -9.39 -18.54 13.11
N SER A 207 -8.15 -18.23 13.48
CA SER A 207 -7.07 -17.91 12.54
C SER A 207 -6.29 -19.16 12.12
N PHE A 208 -5.74 -19.14 10.90
CA PHE A 208 -4.84 -20.21 10.45
C PHE A 208 -3.41 -19.94 10.94
N THR A 209 -2.73 -20.97 11.45
CA THR A 209 -1.32 -20.88 11.83
C THR A 209 -0.46 -21.67 10.86
N PHE A 210 0.34 -20.95 10.09
CA PHE A 210 1.29 -21.53 9.13
C PHE A 210 2.43 -22.26 9.83
N SER A 211 3.01 -23.24 9.14
CA SER A 211 4.22 -23.91 9.58
C SER A 211 5.39 -22.94 9.70
N GLU A 212 6.09 -22.95 10.85
CA GLU A 212 7.33 -22.19 11.09
C GLU A 212 8.43 -22.53 10.09
N GLU A 213 8.42 -23.75 9.54
CA GLU A 213 9.39 -24.19 8.54
C GLU A 213 9.18 -23.54 7.17
N ARG A 214 8.07 -22.81 6.97
CA ARG A 214 7.67 -22.15 5.70
C ARG A 214 7.69 -23.07 4.49
N LYS A 215 7.47 -24.37 4.70
CA LYS A 215 7.38 -25.35 3.62
C LYS A 215 5.96 -25.40 3.07
N CYS A 216 5.85 -25.33 1.74
CA CYS A 216 4.64 -25.65 1.00
C CYS A 216 4.64 -27.12 0.57
N ASP A 217 4.53 -28.05 1.53
CA ASP A 217 4.44 -29.48 1.23
C ASP A 217 2.98 -29.98 1.21
N GLU A 218 2.77 -31.22 0.79
CA GLU A 218 1.43 -31.82 0.69
C GLU A 218 0.68 -31.81 2.04
N LYS A 219 1.41 -31.91 3.16
CA LYS A 219 0.81 -31.90 4.50
C LYS A 219 0.30 -30.50 4.83
N GLU A 220 1.09 -29.47 4.58
CA GLU A 220 0.68 -28.09 4.81
C GLU A 220 -0.47 -27.68 3.89
N MET A 221 -0.41 -28.03 2.61
CA MET A 221 -1.51 -27.77 1.67
C MET A 221 -2.81 -28.43 2.08
N LYS A 222 -2.77 -29.66 2.62
CA LYS A 222 -3.96 -30.33 3.19
C LYS A 222 -4.53 -29.58 4.39
N ARG A 223 -3.68 -29.03 5.26
CA ARG A 223 -4.12 -28.22 6.42
C ARG A 223 -4.80 -26.93 5.96
N MET A 224 -4.19 -26.21 5.02
CA MET A 224 -4.76 -24.97 4.46
C MET A 224 -6.13 -25.23 3.83
N ARG A 225 -6.24 -26.23 2.94
CA ARG A 225 -7.51 -26.56 2.28
C ARG A 225 -8.59 -27.02 3.27
N LEU A 226 -8.22 -27.79 4.31
CA LEU A 226 -9.15 -28.19 5.36
C LEU A 226 -9.69 -26.98 6.12
N PHE A 227 -8.82 -26.04 6.50
CA PHE A 227 -9.24 -24.79 7.14
C PHE A 227 -10.19 -23.99 6.24
N LEU A 228 -9.80 -23.73 5.00
CA LEU A 228 -10.59 -22.94 4.04
C LEU A 228 -11.97 -23.55 3.73
N SER A 229 -12.10 -24.88 3.82
CA SER A 229 -13.39 -25.57 3.64
C SER A 229 -14.40 -25.31 4.78
N GLN A 230 -13.92 -24.89 5.94
CA GLN A 230 -14.72 -24.63 7.14
C GLN A 230 -14.79 -23.13 7.49
N ALA A 231 -13.87 -22.35 6.93
CA ALA A 231 -13.72 -20.93 7.18
C ALA A 231 -14.89 -20.11 6.63
N ASN A 232 -15.29 -19.08 7.37
CA ASN A 232 -16.18 -18.03 6.87
C ASN A 232 -15.42 -17.05 5.95
N GLU A 233 -16.11 -16.07 5.38
CA GLU A 233 -15.51 -15.10 4.46
C GLU A 233 -14.39 -14.28 5.11
N LEU A 234 -14.62 -13.75 6.31
CA LEU A 234 -13.63 -12.97 7.07
C LEU A 234 -12.33 -13.76 7.32
N GLU A 235 -12.46 -15.03 7.69
CA GLU A 235 -11.34 -15.96 7.93
C GLU A 235 -10.57 -16.29 6.64
N LYS A 236 -11.26 -16.37 5.50
CA LYS A 236 -10.63 -16.57 4.19
C LYS A 236 -9.86 -15.33 3.75
N LEU A 237 -10.41 -14.13 3.93
CA LEU A 237 -9.72 -12.88 3.64
C LEU A 237 -8.45 -12.72 4.50
N ALA A 238 -8.55 -13.04 5.80
CA ALA A 238 -7.39 -13.01 6.69
C ALA A 238 -6.34 -14.04 6.26
N PHE A 239 -6.76 -15.26 5.90
CA PHE A 239 -5.86 -16.27 5.34
C PHE A 239 -5.14 -15.79 4.07
N ILE A 240 -5.83 -15.11 3.16
CA ILE A 240 -5.23 -14.59 1.92
C ILE A 240 -4.09 -13.62 2.25
N ARG A 241 -4.34 -12.63 3.11
CA ARG A 241 -3.29 -11.67 3.53
C ARG A 241 -2.14 -12.35 4.26
N ASP A 242 -2.44 -13.24 5.20
CA ASP A 242 -1.41 -13.92 5.96
C ASP A 242 -0.57 -14.85 5.09
N ALA A 243 -1.18 -15.57 4.13
CA ALA A 243 -0.47 -16.42 3.19
C ALA A 243 0.40 -15.58 2.23
N ASN A 244 -0.11 -14.44 1.74
CA ASN A 244 0.65 -13.48 0.94
C ASN A 244 1.85 -12.89 1.69
N TYR A 245 1.69 -12.66 2.99
CA TYR A 245 2.77 -12.20 3.86
C TYR A 245 3.81 -13.29 4.16
N TRP A 246 3.35 -14.53 4.34
CA TRP A 246 4.17 -15.63 4.83
C TRP A 246 4.97 -16.34 3.73
N TYR A 247 4.40 -16.45 2.53
CA TYR A 247 4.98 -17.14 1.37
C TYR A 247 5.32 -16.16 0.24
N ILE A 248 6.12 -16.62 -0.73
CA ILE A 248 6.37 -15.87 -1.95
C ILE A 248 5.28 -16.24 -2.96
N VAL A 249 4.16 -15.50 -2.90
CA VAL A 249 2.97 -15.75 -3.72
C VAL A 249 3.15 -15.15 -5.12
N THR A 250 3.91 -15.83 -5.97
CA THR A 250 4.16 -15.49 -7.38
C THR A 250 4.47 -16.73 -8.20
N SER A 251 4.32 -16.69 -9.52
CA SER A 251 4.65 -17.83 -10.39
C SER A 251 6.12 -18.24 -10.25
N GLY A 252 6.40 -19.55 -10.16
CA GLY A 252 7.76 -20.07 -9.98
C GLY A 252 8.24 -20.16 -8.52
N TYR A 253 7.46 -19.66 -7.56
CA TYR A 253 7.73 -19.77 -6.12
C TYR A 253 6.46 -20.17 -5.36
N ASP A 254 6.59 -21.05 -4.36
CA ASP A 254 5.46 -21.53 -3.54
C ASP A 254 4.15 -21.79 -4.35
N GLU A 255 4.29 -22.36 -5.55
CA GLU A 255 3.24 -22.34 -6.60
C GLU A 255 1.90 -22.88 -6.12
N ALA A 256 1.91 -23.92 -5.27
CA ALA A 256 0.68 -24.49 -4.75
C ALA A 256 -0.08 -23.53 -3.80
N VAL A 257 0.60 -22.62 -3.10
CA VAL A 257 -0.04 -21.54 -2.33
C VAL A 257 -0.56 -20.47 -3.28
N TRP A 258 0.21 -20.09 -4.30
CA TRP A 258 -0.20 -19.11 -5.31
C TRP A 258 -1.45 -19.56 -6.07
N GLU A 259 -1.51 -20.80 -6.52
CA GLU A 259 -2.70 -21.40 -7.13
C GLU A 259 -3.88 -21.41 -6.14
N LEU A 260 -3.66 -21.80 -4.89
CA LEU A 260 -4.70 -21.82 -3.86
C LEU A 260 -5.30 -20.43 -3.61
N ILE A 261 -4.47 -19.38 -3.57
CA ILE A 261 -4.93 -17.99 -3.38
C ILE A 261 -5.76 -17.54 -4.58
N GLN A 262 -5.31 -17.80 -5.80
CA GLN A 262 -6.07 -17.46 -7.02
C GLN A 262 -7.41 -18.19 -7.08
N GLU A 263 -7.44 -19.50 -6.79
CA GLU A 263 -8.66 -20.30 -6.69
C GLU A 263 -9.63 -19.69 -5.67
N LEU A 264 -9.10 -19.32 -4.50
CA LEU A 264 -9.89 -18.78 -3.40
C LEU A 264 -10.48 -17.41 -3.76
N LEU A 265 -9.66 -16.46 -4.23
CA LEU A 265 -10.11 -15.12 -4.68
C LEU A 265 -11.19 -15.24 -5.76
N THR A 266 -10.95 -16.07 -6.78
CA THR A 266 -11.93 -16.32 -7.85
C THR A 266 -13.24 -16.91 -7.31
N SER A 267 -13.16 -17.86 -6.37
CA SER A 267 -14.35 -18.47 -5.76
C SER A 267 -15.17 -17.50 -4.91
N MET A 268 -14.54 -16.44 -4.41
CA MET A 268 -15.16 -15.35 -3.65
C MET A 268 -15.66 -14.20 -4.54
N GLY A 269 -15.43 -14.27 -5.87
CA GLY A 269 -15.81 -13.21 -6.81
C GLY A 269 -14.87 -12.01 -6.83
N LEU A 270 -13.69 -12.12 -6.20
CA LEU A 270 -12.66 -11.09 -6.10
C LEU A 270 -11.72 -11.17 -7.32
N HIS A 271 -12.27 -10.83 -8.49
CA HIS A 271 -11.58 -11.04 -9.77
C HIS A 271 -10.41 -10.07 -9.98
N ASP A 272 -10.54 -8.80 -9.57
CA ASP A 272 -9.46 -7.81 -9.71
C ASP A 272 -8.25 -8.22 -8.86
N GLU A 273 -8.44 -8.67 -7.61
CA GLU A 273 -7.35 -9.16 -6.76
C GLU A 273 -6.73 -10.46 -7.29
N ALA A 274 -7.53 -11.34 -7.88
CA ALA A 274 -7.02 -12.56 -8.50
C ALA A 274 -6.10 -12.23 -9.69
N GLU A 275 -6.47 -11.25 -10.51
CA GLU A 275 -5.65 -10.74 -11.62
C GLU A 275 -4.36 -10.09 -11.10
N HIS A 276 -4.45 -9.22 -10.09
CA HIS A 276 -3.27 -8.61 -9.45
C HIS A 276 -2.28 -9.63 -8.85
N VAL A 277 -2.74 -10.81 -8.42
CA VAL A 277 -1.88 -11.89 -7.94
C VAL A 277 -1.30 -12.71 -9.10
N ALA A 278 -2.05 -12.87 -10.19
CA ALA A 278 -1.63 -13.64 -11.36
C ALA A 278 -0.52 -12.94 -12.15
N GLU A 279 -0.52 -11.61 -12.19
CA GLU A 279 0.41 -10.79 -12.97
C GLU A 279 1.78 -10.54 -12.31
N ARG A 280 1.99 -11.08 -11.10
CA ARG A 280 3.25 -10.94 -10.37
C ARG A 280 4.37 -11.74 -11.05
N CYS A 281 5.54 -11.12 -11.15
CA CYS A 281 6.77 -11.76 -11.64
C CYS A 281 7.64 -12.30 -10.50
#